data_AF-A0A6C0HA97-F1
#
_entry.id   AF-A0A6C0HA97-F1
#
_cell.length_a   1.000
_cell.length_b   1.000
_cell.length_c   1.000
_cell.angle_alpha   90.00
_cell.angle_beta   90.00
_cell.angle_gamma   90.00
#
_symmetry.space_group_name_H-M   'P 1'
#
loop_
_entity.id
_entity.type
_entity.pdbx_description
1 polymer ?
#
loop_
_entity_poly.entity_id
_entity_poly.type
_entity_poly.pdbx_seq_one_letter_code
_entity_poly.pdbx_strand_id
1 'polypeptide(L)'
;MSVDLNIDNYNLDDILKLFKLPLDFNEHELKQAKQVVLKTHPDKSGLSSEYFLFYSKAYKMLYSVWEFRKKGDVNKTTSNTDYDNIEDYNEKDKKKILDNLFQSNNGKLKNSREFNEWFNDQFDKMKSSHDDETGYGEWLRSDEDLHNPSGENVSMATMKTEFDKKKSQVRALIVKQDVSEFNSSNSMFGTELMREGPGEYSSGLFSNLAYEDLHKAHTETVIPVTDEDYESMPKFKSVNEYMNYRNTLDMNPLTEQKAQEVLNRQNEKESEKATRRAYELARQTEIAKQKSQGFWGNLQLLGNKAFGSK
;
A
#
# COMPACT_ATOMS: atom_id res chain seq x y z
N MET A 1 11.20 -15.33 27.61
CA MET A 1 10.87 -14.57 26.38
C MET A 1 9.36 -14.48 26.30
N SER A 2 8.78 -13.31 26.54
CA SER A 2 7.34 -13.10 26.44
C SER A 2 6.96 -13.06 24.96
N VAL A 3 6.15 -14.03 24.52
CA VAL A 3 5.57 -14.01 23.17
C VAL A 3 4.49 -12.94 23.16
N ASP A 4 4.53 -12.03 22.19
CA ASP A 4 3.44 -11.07 21.99
C ASP A 4 2.20 -11.82 21.48
N LEU A 5 1.11 -11.74 22.22
CA LEU A 5 -0.15 -12.42 21.92
C LEU A 5 -1.13 -11.49 21.20
N ASN A 6 -0.70 -10.29 20.80
CA ASN A 6 -1.52 -9.36 20.06
C ASN A 6 -1.28 -9.50 18.55
N ILE A 7 -2.29 -10.01 17.83
CA ILE A 7 -2.25 -10.19 16.37
C ILE A 7 -2.13 -8.86 15.60
N ASP A 8 -2.53 -7.75 16.20
CA ASP A 8 -2.53 -6.43 15.54
C ASP A 8 -1.12 -5.89 15.30
N ASN A 9 -0.13 -6.43 16.02
CA ASN A 9 1.29 -6.09 15.89
C ASN A 9 2.02 -6.94 14.83
N TYR A 10 1.35 -7.93 14.23
CA TYR A 10 1.97 -8.86 13.27
C TYR A 10 1.67 -8.45 11.83
N ASN A 11 2.71 -8.41 11.01
CA ASN A 11 2.59 -8.21 9.57
C ASN A 11 2.27 -9.54 8.85
N LEU A 12 1.83 -9.45 7.59
CA LEU A 12 1.56 -10.63 6.76
C LEU A 12 2.73 -11.62 6.78
N ASP A 13 3.96 -11.14 6.60
CA ASP A 13 5.16 -11.97 6.59
C ASP A 13 5.39 -12.71 7.92
N ASP A 14 5.02 -12.11 9.05
CA ASP A 14 5.17 -12.74 10.37
C ASP A 14 4.09 -13.79 10.61
N ILE A 15 2.88 -13.56 10.11
CA ILE A 15 1.78 -14.53 10.17
C ILE A 15 2.06 -15.73 9.26
N LEU A 16 2.61 -15.49 8.07
CA LEU A 16 3.05 -16.56 7.17
C LEU A 16 4.17 -17.38 7.81
N LYS A 17 5.17 -16.74 8.44
CA LYS A 17 6.23 -17.43 9.19
C LYS A 17 5.67 -18.24 10.38
N LEU A 18 4.66 -17.73 11.08
CA LEU A 18 4.02 -18.41 12.20
C LEU A 18 3.45 -19.77 11.81
N PHE A 19 2.85 -19.86 10.62
CA PHE A 19 2.29 -21.11 10.08
C PHE A 19 3.23 -21.84 9.11
N LYS A 20 4.42 -21.30 8.86
CA LYS A 20 5.41 -21.81 7.89
C LYS A 20 4.83 -21.96 6.48
N LEU A 21 4.08 -20.95 6.03
CA LEU A 21 3.43 -20.93 4.72
C LEU A 21 4.22 -20.08 3.72
N PRO A 22 4.22 -20.44 2.43
CA PRO A 22 4.69 -19.55 1.36
C PRO A 22 3.74 -18.36 1.18
N LEU A 23 4.22 -17.28 0.54
CA LEU A 23 3.38 -16.10 0.25
C LEU A 23 2.20 -16.48 -0.66
N ASP A 24 2.43 -17.37 -1.63
CA ASP A 24 1.39 -17.91 -2.49
C ASP A 24 0.88 -19.27 -1.97
N PHE A 25 0.10 -19.24 -0.89
CA PHE A 25 -0.45 -20.45 -0.25
C PHE A 25 -1.79 -20.89 -0.88
N ASN A 26 -1.98 -22.21 -1.06
CA ASN A 26 -3.20 -22.80 -1.61
C ASN A 26 -4.10 -23.40 -0.51
N GLU A 27 -5.20 -24.03 -0.93
CA GLU A 27 -6.17 -24.67 -0.01
C GLU A 27 -5.53 -25.77 0.86
N HIS A 28 -4.51 -26.45 0.34
CA HIS A 28 -3.80 -27.50 1.07
C HIS A 28 -2.98 -26.92 2.23
N GLU A 29 -2.20 -25.86 1.98
CA GLU A 29 -1.46 -25.12 3.00
C GLU A 29 -2.40 -24.52 4.05
N LEU A 30 -3.57 -24.02 3.64
CA LEU A 30 -4.59 -23.52 4.56
C LEU A 30 -5.15 -24.63 5.48
N LYS A 31 -5.34 -25.85 4.96
CA LYS A 31 -5.73 -27.02 5.77
C LYS A 31 -4.65 -27.38 6.79
N GLN A 32 -3.37 -27.28 6.42
CA GLN A 32 -2.26 -27.50 7.36
C GLN A 32 -2.25 -26.44 8.47
N ALA A 33 -2.43 -25.16 8.12
CA ALA A 33 -2.54 -24.08 9.10
C ALA A 33 -3.68 -24.34 10.09
N LYS A 34 -4.85 -24.81 9.61
CA LYS A 34 -5.97 -25.22 10.47
C LYS A 34 -5.60 -26.34 11.44
N GLN A 35 -4.82 -27.32 11.01
CA GLN A 35 -4.34 -28.39 11.90
C GLN A 35 -3.42 -27.85 13.00
N VAL A 36 -2.57 -26.86 12.69
CA VAL A 36 -1.72 -26.21 13.69
C VAL A 36 -2.57 -25.52 14.76
N VAL A 37 -3.61 -24.76 14.37
CA VAL A 37 -4.54 -24.13 15.33
C VAL A 37 -5.25 -25.16 16.22
N LEU A 38 -5.66 -26.30 15.66
CA LEU A 38 -6.29 -27.36 16.45
C LEU A 38 -5.34 -27.99 17.46
N LYS A 39 -4.03 -28.04 17.15
CA LYS A 39 -3.00 -28.55 18.07
C LYS A 39 -2.70 -27.57 19.20
N THR A 40 -2.91 -26.26 19.01
CA THR A 40 -2.73 -25.24 20.05
C THR A 40 -3.93 -25.10 20.98
N HIS A 41 -4.97 -25.93 20.82
CA HIS A 41 -6.10 -25.96 21.75
C HIS A 41 -5.62 -26.31 23.18
N PRO A 42 -6.16 -25.68 24.24
CA PRO A 42 -5.72 -25.90 25.62
C PRO A 42 -5.78 -27.37 26.04
N ASP A 43 -6.83 -28.08 25.58
CA ASP A 43 -7.05 -29.50 25.85
C ASP A 43 -5.97 -30.43 25.25
N LYS A 44 -5.31 -30.02 24.17
CA LYS A 44 -4.31 -30.84 23.46
C LYS A 44 -2.88 -30.45 23.76
N SER A 45 -2.63 -29.16 23.97
CA SER A 45 -1.30 -28.60 24.18
C SER A 45 -0.98 -28.31 25.66
N GLY A 46 -1.99 -28.22 26.52
CA GLY A 46 -1.82 -27.74 27.90
C GLY A 46 -1.45 -26.25 28.00
N LEU A 47 -1.46 -25.50 26.89
CA LEU A 47 -1.14 -24.07 26.85
C LEU A 47 -2.35 -23.21 27.25
N SER A 48 -2.09 -21.95 27.63
CA SER A 48 -3.16 -21.01 27.99
C SER A 48 -4.11 -20.77 26.81
N SER A 49 -5.38 -20.48 27.11
CA SER A 49 -6.41 -20.17 26.09
C SER A 49 -6.03 -18.98 25.20
N GLU A 50 -5.11 -18.12 25.65
CA GLU A 50 -4.65 -16.94 24.92
C GLU A 50 -3.90 -17.32 23.65
N TYR A 51 -3.07 -18.37 23.70
CA TYR A 51 -2.37 -18.89 22.52
C TYR A 51 -3.38 -19.39 21.49
N PHE A 52 -4.38 -20.16 21.91
CA PHE A 52 -5.40 -20.66 20.99
C PHE A 52 -6.19 -19.51 20.33
N LEU A 53 -6.56 -18.49 21.10
CA LEU A 53 -7.25 -17.30 20.59
C LEU A 53 -6.38 -16.55 19.57
N PHE A 54 -5.09 -16.39 19.85
CA PHE A 54 -4.13 -15.78 18.94
C PHE A 54 -4.02 -16.56 17.62
N TYR A 55 -3.75 -17.87 17.68
CA TYR A 55 -3.66 -18.73 16.50
C TYR A 55 -4.98 -18.80 15.71
N SER A 56 -6.13 -18.78 16.39
CA SER A 56 -7.44 -18.74 15.74
C SER A 56 -7.68 -17.42 15.01
N LYS A 57 -7.32 -16.28 15.60
CA LYS A 57 -7.41 -14.97 14.94
C LYS A 57 -6.49 -14.92 13.72
N ALA A 58 -5.23 -15.35 13.87
CA ALA A 58 -4.27 -15.40 12.78
C ALA A 58 -4.75 -16.26 11.59
N TYR A 59 -5.31 -17.44 11.88
CA TYR A 59 -5.90 -18.30 10.85
C TYR A 59 -7.13 -17.68 10.18
N LYS A 60 -8.01 -17.02 10.94
CA LYS A 60 -9.17 -16.32 10.36
C LYS A 60 -8.74 -15.23 9.38
N MET A 61 -7.65 -14.52 9.70
CA MET A 61 -7.09 -13.51 8.81
C MET A 61 -6.47 -14.13 7.55
N LEU A 62 -5.72 -15.23 7.66
CA LEU A 62 -5.23 -15.95 6.48
C LEU A 62 -6.38 -16.48 5.60
N TYR A 63 -7.43 -16.99 6.23
CA TYR A 63 -8.62 -17.46 5.53
C TYR A 63 -9.34 -16.33 4.79
N SER A 64 -9.49 -15.15 5.39
CA SER A 64 -10.13 -14.01 4.72
C SER A 64 -9.31 -13.53 3.52
N VAL A 65 -7.97 -13.55 3.61
CA VAL A 65 -7.09 -13.25 2.46
C VAL A 65 -7.27 -14.26 1.33
N TRP A 66 -7.27 -15.55 1.66
CA TRP A 66 -7.49 -16.60 0.66
C TRP A 66 -8.87 -16.51 0.02
N GLU A 67 -9.91 -16.25 0.81
CA GLU A 67 -11.28 -16.06 0.32
C GLU A 67 -11.36 -14.84 -0.60
N PHE A 68 -10.70 -13.73 -0.25
CA PHE A 68 -10.65 -12.53 -1.06
C PHE A 68 -9.98 -12.79 -2.42
N ARG A 69 -8.84 -13.49 -2.42
CA ARG A 69 -8.16 -13.96 -3.65
C ARG A 69 -9.08 -14.82 -4.51
N LYS A 70 -9.68 -15.86 -3.92
CA LYS A 70 -10.53 -16.82 -4.63
C LYS A 70 -11.80 -16.16 -5.19
N LYS A 71 -12.39 -15.19 -4.49
CA LYS A 71 -13.56 -14.43 -5.00
C LYS A 71 -13.23 -13.62 -6.27
N GLY A 72 -11.97 -13.25 -6.48
CA GLY A 72 -11.50 -12.66 -7.74
C GLY A 72 -11.41 -13.67 -8.90
N ASP A 73 -11.08 -14.93 -8.61
CA ASP A 73 -10.89 -16.00 -9.60
C ASP A 73 -12.19 -16.67 -10.08
N VAL A 74 -13.28 -16.59 -9.31
CA VAL A 74 -14.55 -17.22 -9.71
C VAL A 74 -15.13 -16.41 -10.87
N ASN A 75 -15.06 -17.01 -12.07
CA ASN A 75 -15.80 -16.64 -13.28
C ASN A 75 -17.08 -15.90 -12.91
N LYS A 76 -17.08 -14.58 -13.09
CA LYS A 76 -18.29 -13.76 -12.98
C LYS A 76 -19.28 -14.32 -13.99
N THR A 77 -20.18 -15.18 -13.53
CA THR A 77 -21.52 -15.20 -14.09
C THR A 77 -21.96 -13.75 -14.11
N THR A 78 -22.21 -13.23 -15.30
CA THR A 78 -22.69 -11.88 -15.62
C THR A 78 -24.05 -11.63 -14.97
N SER A 79 -24.14 -11.67 -13.66
CA SER A 79 -25.18 -10.98 -12.92
C SER A 79 -24.65 -9.57 -12.74
N ASN A 80 -25.36 -8.61 -13.34
CA ASN A 80 -25.24 -7.21 -13.03
C ASN A 80 -25.16 -7.10 -11.51
N THR A 81 -24.00 -6.76 -10.96
CA THR A 81 -23.96 -6.17 -9.62
C THR A 81 -24.47 -4.76 -9.83
N ASP A 82 -25.78 -4.65 -10.04
CA ASP A 82 -26.47 -3.50 -9.47
C ASP A 82 -25.96 -3.40 -8.04
N TYR A 83 -25.79 -2.17 -7.55
CA TYR A 83 -25.66 -1.94 -6.11
C TYR A 83 -26.94 -2.48 -5.47
N ASP A 84 -27.03 -3.80 -5.33
CA ASP A 84 -27.90 -4.47 -4.40
C ASP A 84 -27.42 -3.90 -3.08
N ASN A 85 -28.16 -2.88 -2.64
CA ASN A 85 -28.18 -2.47 -1.26
C ASN A 85 -28.13 -3.77 -0.50
N ILE A 86 -26.98 -4.06 0.11
CA ILE A 86 -26.87 -5.16 1.05
C ILE A 86 -27.99 -4.84 2.01
N GLU A 87 -29.12 -5.55 1.88
CA GLU A 87 -30.31 -5.39 2.70
C GLU A 87 -29.91 -5.91 4.07
N ASP A 88 -29.13 -5.08 4.75
CA ASP A 88 -28.78 -5.22 6.13
C ASP A 88 -30.09 -4.94 6.85
N TYR A 89 -30.73 -6.02 7.31
CA TYR A 89 -31.98 -6.03 8.10
C TYR A 89 -31.98 -5.00 9.26
N ASN A 90 -30.84 -4.35 9.55
CA ASN A 90 -30.64 -3.27 10.52
C ASN A 90 -30.94 -1.84 10.05
N GLU A 91 -31.19 -1.54 8.77
CA GLU A 91 -31.30 -0.13 8.33
C GLU A 91 -32.48 0.61 9.01
N LYS A 92 -33.61 -0.09 9.22
CA LYS A 92 -34.76 0.43 9.95
C LYS A 92 -34.45 0.74 11.41
N ASP A 93 -33.62 -0.07 12.06
CA ASP A 93 -33.26 0.13 13.47
C ASP A 93 -32.17 1.19 13.61
N LYS A 94 -31.23 1.28 12.67
CA LYS A 94 -30.27 2.39 12.56
C LYS A 94 -30.98 3.74 12.38
N LYS A 95 -32.02 3.81 11.55
CA LYS A 95 -32.87 5.01 11.38
C LYS A 95 -33.53 5.43 12.70
N LYS A 96 -34.13 4.51 13.44
CA LYS A 96 -34.72 4.80 14.77
C LYS A 96 -33.69 5.30 15.77
N ILE A 97 -32.48 4.75 15.77
CA ILE A 97 -31.39 5.19 16.66
C ILE A 97 -31.00 6.64 16.34
N LEU A 98 -30.90 7.00 15.06
CA LEU A 98 -30.60 8.37 14.63
C LEU A 98 -31.75 9.32 15.00
N ASP A 99 -33.00 8.94 14.74
CA ASP A 99 -34.17 9.74 15.12
C ASP A 99 -34.19 10.02 16.62
N ASN A 100 -33.90 9.00 17.44
CA ASN A 100 -33.78 9.15 18.89
C ASN A 100 -32.64 10.10 19.27
N LEU A 101 -31.47 10.03 18.62
CA LEU A 101 -30.33 10.92 18.88
C LEU A 101 -30.68 12.40 18.61
N PHE A 102 -31.33 12.68 17.47
CA PHE A 102 -31.74 14.04 17.11
C PHE A 102 -32.86 14.59 18.00
N GLN A 103 -33.69 13.70 18.57
CA GLN A 103 -34.75 14.06 19.51
C GLN A 103 -34.26 14.20 20.96
N SER A 104 -33.39 13.31 21.43
CA SER A 104 -32.93 13.25 22.83
C SER A 104 -31.95 14.36 23.21
N ASN A 105 -31.21 14.91 22.26
CA ASN A 105 -30.28 16.02 22.50
C ASN A 105 -30.95 17.41 22.52
N ASN A 106 -32.23 17.50 22.92
CA ASN A 106 -32.99 18.77 22.98
C ASN A 106 -32.95 19.59 21.66
N GLY A 107 -32.83 18.93 20.51
CA GLY A 107 -32.71 19.59 19.21
C GLY A 107 -31.38 20.33 18.96
N LYS A 108 -30.38 20.20 19.84
CA LYS A 108 -29.04 20.81 19.68
C LYS A 108 -28.35 20.40 18.37
N LEU A 109 -28.39 19.11 18.06
CA LEU A 109 -27.88 18.56 16.81
C LEU A 109 -28.68 18.98 15.54
N LYS A 110 -29.79 19.72 15.68
CA LYS A 110 -30.48 20.36 14.53
C LYS A 110 -29.84 21.70 14.16
N ASN A 111 -29.03 22.29 15.05
CA ASN A 111 -28.25 23.48 14.74
C ASN A 111 -27.00 23.08 13.94
N SER A 112 -26.77 23.75 12.81
CA SER A 112 -25.66 23.45 11.90
C SER A 112 -24.28 23.51 12.57
N ARG A 113 -24.07 24.43 13.53
CA ARG A 113 -22.77 24.56 14.20
C ARG A 113 -22.48 23.38 15.14
N GLU A 114 -23.44 23.04 16.00
CA GLU A 114 -23.28 21.94 16.96
C GLU A 114 -23.26 20.59 16.25
N PHE A 115 -23.98 20.44 15.13
CA PHE A 115 -23.87 19.29 14.25
C PHE A 115 -22.47 19.15 13.66
N ASN A 116 -21.88 20.22 13.12
CA ASN A 116 -20.55 20.16 12.53
C ASN A 116 -19.48 19.84 13.58
N GLU A 117 -19.56 20.42 14.78
CA GLU A 117 -18.65 20.11 15.89
C GLU A 117 -18.77 18.63 16.31
N TRP A 118 -20.00 18.12 16.45
CA TRP A 118 -20.24 16.70 16.74
C TRP A 118 -19.77 15.79 15.59
N PHE A 119 -20.07 16.13 14.35
CA PHE A 119 -19.70 15.36 13.17
C PHE A 119 -18.18 15.25 13.05
N ASN A 120 -17.47 16.37 13.21
CA ASN A 120 -16.00 16.36 13.16
C ASN A 120 -15.42 15.51 14.29
N ASP A 121 -15.91 15.61 15.53
CA ASP A 121 -15.45 14.75 16.63
C ASP A 121 -15.72 13.26 16.38
N GLN A 122 -16.88 12.90 15.83
CA GLN A 122 -17.18 11.51 15.45
C GLN A 122 -16.35 11.05 14.26
N PHE A 123 -16.14 11.93 13.28
CA PHE A 123 -15.32 11.67 12.11
C PHE A 123 -13.86 11.43 12.50
N ASP A 124 -13.28 12.27 13.36
CA ASP A 124 -11.90 12.13 13.84
C ASP A 124 -11.70 10.82 14.61
N LYS A 125 -12.71 10.39 15.39
CA LYS A 125 -12.70 9.08 16.07
C LYS A 125 -12.81 7.90 15.11
N MET A 126 -13.54 8.07 14.00
CA MET A 126 -13.72 7.04 12.98
C MET A 126 -12.60 6.97 11.96
N LYS A 127 -11.95 8.09 11.65
CA LYS A 127 -10.90 8.18 10.65
C LYS A 127 -9.81 7.17 10.98
N SER A 128 -9.44 6.38 9.98
CA SER A 128 -8.34 5.42 10.14
C SER A 128 -7.02 6.17 10.07
N SER A 129 -6.15 5.92 11.05
CA SER A 129 -4.82 6.54 11.13
C SER A 129 -3.94 6.22 9.93
N HIS A 130 -4.32 5.25 9.08
CA HIS A 130 -3.61 4.88 7.86
C HIS A 130 -3.88 5.81 6.67
N ASP A 131 -4.66 6.87 6.83
CA ASP A 131 -4.60 8.02 5.92
C ASP A 131 -3.38 8.90 6.29
N ASP A 132 -2.21 8.27 6.49
CA ASP A 132 -0.98 9.01 6.67
C ASP A 132 -0.76 9.80 5.38
N GLU A 133 -0.64 11.11 5.52
CA GLU A 133 -0.40 12.07 4.45
C GLU A 133 0.98 11.78 3.85
N THR A 134 1.08 10.78 2.97
CA THR A 134 2.32 10.43 2.24
C THR A 134 2.59 11.47 1.16
N GLY A 135 2.73 12.73 1.56
CA GLY A 135 3.12 13.84 0.69
C GLY A 135 4.47 14.40 1.14
N TYR A 136 5.00 15.32 0.35
CA TYR A 136 6.27 15.98 0.66
C TYR A 136 6.16 17.07 1.72
N GLY A 137 5.14 17.05 2.59
CA GLY A 137 4.85 18.13 3.52
C GLY A 137 5.98 18.37 4.54
N GLU A 138 6.49 17.30 5.13
CA GLU A 138 7.60 17.37 6.09
C GLU A 138 8.93 17.68 5.38
N TRP A 139 9.21 17.06 4.23
CA TRP A 139 10.37 17.37 3.41
C TRP A 139 10.39 18.84 2.97
N LEU A 140 9.27 19.38 2.49
CA LEU A 140 9.15 20.78 2.03
C LEU A 140 9.34 21.79 3.17
N ARG A 141 9.07 21.40 4.42
CA ARG A 141 9.33 22.22 5.61
C ARG A 141 10.77 22.12 6.10
N SER A 142 11.49 21.10 5.67
CA SER A 142 12.86 20.83 6.09
C SER A 142 13.86 21.56 5.19
N ASP A 143 15.08 21.74 5.69
CA ASP A 143 16.24 22.16 4.89
C ASP A 143 16.98 20.94 4.30
N GLU A 144 16.33 19.76 4.25
CA GLU A 144 16.89 18.57 3.62
C GLU A 144 17.04 18.82 2.11
N ASP A 145 18.12 18.31 1.51
CA ASP A 145 18.50 18.51 0.10
C ASP A 145 18.75 19.95 -0.36
N LEU A 146 18.66 20.94 0.54
CA LEU A 146 19.08 22.30 0.25
C LEU A 146 20.59 22.31 0.01
N HIS A 147 21.00 22.62 -1.22
CA HIS A 147 22.41 22.78 -1.53
C HIS A 147 22.95 24.05 -0.88
N ASN A 148 23.49 23.91 0.32
CA ASN A 148 24.13 25.00 1.06
C ASN A 148 25.65 24.77 1.06
N PRO A 149 26.38 25.24 0.02
CA PRO A 149 27.83 25.10 -0.04
C PRO A 149 28.45 25.99 1.05
N SER A 150 28.59 25.45 2.25
CA SER A 150 29.39 25.94 3.38
C SER A 150 29.74 27.44 3.37
N GLY A 151 28.74 28.32 3.30
CA GLY A 151 28.91 29.77 3.42
C GLY A 151 29.77 30.49 2.36
N GLU A 152 30.18 29.84 1.27
CA GLU A 152 31.06 30.47 0.26
C GLU A 152 30.36 30.56 -1.10
N ASN A 153 30.36 31.77 -1.66
CA ASN A 153 30.02 32.00 -3.06
C ASN A 153 30.99 31.16 -3.93
N VAL A 154 30.50 30.04 -4.47
CA VAL A 154 31.32 29.15 -5.30
C VAL A 154 31.81 29.94 -6.52
N SER A 155 33.14 30.05 -6.67
CA SER A 155 33.73 30.71 -7.83
C SER A 155 33.41 29.92 -9.11
N MET A 156 33.36 30.61 -10.26
CA MET A 156 33.12 29.96 -11.56
C MET A 156 34.13 28.84 -11.88
N ALA A 157 35.34 28.92 -11.33
CA ALA A 157 36.37 27.88 -11.50
C ALA A 157 36.08 26.61 -10.67
N THR A 158 35.48 26.76 -9.49
CA THR A 158 35.13 25.64 -8.58
C THR A 158 33.74 25.06 -8.92
N MET A 159 32.93 25.80 -9.67
CA MET A 159 31.58 25.39 -10.06
C MET A 159 31.55 24.05 -10.80
N LYS A 160 32.54 23.77 -11.67
CA LYS A 160 32.63 22.48 -12.39
C LYS A 160 32.75 21.31 -11.42
N THR A 161 33.63 21.41 -10.42
CA THR A 161 33.85 20.31 -9.47
C THR A 161 32.65 20.08 -8.57
N GLU A 162 31.91 21.13 -8.22
CA GLU A 162 30.66 20.99 -7.46
C GLU A 162 29.55 20.33 -8.30
N PHE A 163 29.43 20.68 -9.59
CA PHE A 163 28.51 19.97 -10.49
C PHE A 163 28.88 18.49 -10.64
N ASP A 164 30.15 18.15 -10.81
CA ASP A 164 30.58 16.76 -10.96
C ASP A 164 30.35 15.93 -9.69
N LYS A 165 30.51 16.53 -8.51
CA LYS A 165 30.11 15.92 -7.23
C LYS A 165 28.62 15.66 -7.17
N LYS A 166 27.78 16.66 -7.51
CA LYS A 166 26.31 16.51 -7.48
C LYS A 166 25.85 15.45 -8.49
N LYS A 167 26.39 15.44 -9.71
CA LYS A 167 26.11 14.40 -10.72
C LYS A 167 26.44 13.00 -10.21
N SER A 168 27.58 12.84 -9.54
CA SER A 168 28.00 11.55 -8.97
C SER A 168 27.08 11.10 -7.82
N GLN A 169 26.65 12.03 -6.97
CA GLN A 169 25.66 11.75 -5.91
C GLN A 169 24.31 11.32 -6.49
N VAL A 170 23.77 12.08 -7.44
CA VAL A 170 22.50 11.74 -8.09
C VAL A 170 22.61 10.41 -8.84
N ARG A 171 23.73 10.15 -9.55
CA ARG A 171 23.99 8.88 -10.22
C ARG A 171 23.92 7.67 -9.29
N ALA A 172 24.42 7.80 -8.05
CA ALA A 172 24.35 6.72 -7.06
C ALA A 172 22.93 6.45 -6.54
N LEU A 173 22.02 7.42 -6.67
CA LEU A 173 20.64 7.33 -6.19
C LEU A 173 19.65 6.84 -7.24
N ILE A 174 20.01 6.86 -8.53
CA ILE A 174 19.10 6.45 -9.61
C ILE A 174 18.79 4.97 -9.50
N VAL A 175 17.51 4.68 -9.31
CA VAL A 175 16.99 3.32 -9.36
C VAL A 175 16.93 2.88 -10.82
N LYS A 176 17.71 1.86 -11.17
CA LYS A 176 17.58 1.22 -12.48
C LYS A 176 16.29 0.41 -12.51
N GLN A 177 15.29 0.91 -13.24
CA GLN A 177 14.07 0.15 -13.51
C GLN A 177 14.31 -0.80 -14.69
N ASP A 178 13.90 -2.05 -14.54
CA ASP A 178 13.84 -2.99 -15.66
C ASP A 178 12.80 -2.53 -16.68
N VAL A 179 12.79 -3.15 -17.87
CA VAL A 179 11.79 -2.86 -18.92
C VAL A 179 10.39 -3.02 -18.33
N SER A 180 9.73 -1.89 -18.10
CA SER A 180 8.34 -1.82 -17.69
C SER A 180 7.46 -1.72 -18.93
N GLU A 181 6.29 -2.36 -18.88
CA GLU A 181 5.30 -2.16 -19.91
C GLU A 181 4.89 -0.68 -19.97
N PHE A 182 5.08 -0.10 -21.15
CA PHE A 182 4.58 1.23 -21.45
C PHE A 182 3.06 1.19 -21.28
N ASN A 183 2.50 2.01 -20.37
CA ASN A 183 1.08 2.04 -19.94
C ASN A 183 0.60 1.05 -18.85
N SER A 184 1.44 0.17 -18.26
CA SER A 184 0.94 -0.70 -17.15
C SER A 184 0.97 -0.03 -15.78
N SER A 185 1.86 0.96 -15.58
CA SER A 185 1.92 1.79 -14.40
C SER A 185 1.19 3.12 -14.66
N ASN A 186 0.01 3.30 -14.05
CA ASN A 186 -0.77 4.55 -14.05
C ASN A 186 -1.30 5.02 -15.41
N SER A 187 -1.93 4.13 -16.17
CA SER A 187 -2.81 4.53 -17.28
C SER A 187 -4.03 5.30 -16.75
N MET A 188 -3.88 6.62 -16.61
CA MET A 188 -4.86 7.71 -16.61
C MET A 188 -6.12 7.66 -15.70
N PHE A 189 -6.51 6.53 -15.10
CA PHE A 189 -7.79 6.39 -14.37
C PHE A 189 -7.77 5.38 -13.20
N GLY A 190 -6.62 4.77 -12.88
CA GLY A 190 -6.51 3.78 -11.80
C GLY A 190 -5.79 4.32 -10.57
N THR A 191 -6.38 4.17 -9.39
CA THR A 191 -5.69 4.34 -8.10
C THR A 191 -5.26 2.97 -7.59
N GLU A 192 -4.01 2.84 -7.13
CA GLU A 192 -3.54 1.63 -6.46
C GLU A 192 -4.43 1.35 -5.24
N LEU A 193 -4.94 0.12 -5.12
CA LEU A 193 -5.89 -0.24 -4.07
C LEU A 193 -5.26 -0.24 -2.68
N MET A 194 -3.93 -0.38 -2.59
CA MET A 194 -3.20 -0.39 -1.33
C MET A 194 -3.12 0.98 -0.67
N ARG A 195 -3.58 2.07 -1.33
CA ARG A 195 -3.43 3.45 -0.85
C ARG A 195 -1.99 3.86 -0.50
N GLU A 196 -0.99 3.02 -0.78
CA GLU A 196 0.40 3.44 -0.83
C GLU A 196 0.48 4.58 -1.86
N GLY A 197 0.89 5.75 -1.39
CA GLY A 197 1.08 6.91 -2.26
C GLY A 197 1.98 6.53 -3.44
N PRO A 198 1.72 7.04 -4.65
CA PRO A 198 2.63 6.79 -5.76
C PRO A 198 4.02 7.30 -5.37
N GLY A 199 5.06 6.56 -5.72
CA GLY A 199 6.44 6.96 -5.41
C GLY A 199 6.87 8.26 -6.11
N GLU A 200 6.12 8.69 -7.12
CA GLU A 200 6.33 9.94 -7.85
C GLU A 200 4.98 10.44 -8.38
N TYR A 201 4.75 11.75 -8.29
CA TYR A 201 3.55 12.45 -8.76
C TYR A 201 3.79 13.21 -10.07
N SER A 202 4.64 12.70 -10.95
CA SER A 202 4.90 13.31 -12.26
C SER A 202 3.94 12.79 -13.33
N SER A 203 3.78 13.59 -14.37
CA SER A 203 3.04 13.21 -15.55
C SER A 203 3.83 12.22 -16.41
N GLY A 204 3.15 11.26 -17.06
CA GLY A 204 3.80 10.38 -18.03
C GLY A 204 4.38 11.15 -19.22
N LEU A 205 5.43 10.60 -19.84
CA LEU A 205 6.18 11.20 -20.96
C LEU A 205 5.34 11.65 -22.17
N PHE A 206 4.15 11.07 -22.38
CA PHE A 206 3.22 11.43 -23.47
C PHE A 206 1.87 11.95 -22.95
N SER A 207 1.83 12.46 -21.73
CA SER A 207 0.62 13.09 -21.20
C SER A 207 0.36 14.43 -21.90
N ASN A 208 -0.92 14.79 -22.09
CA ASN A 208 -1.28 16.07 -22.70
C ASN A 208 -0.95 17.26 -21.79
N LEU A 209 -0.87 17.02 -20.48
CA LEU A 209 -0.52 18.01 -19.47
C LEU A 209 0.77 17.56 -18.78
N ALA A 210 1.88 18.15 -19.19
CA ALA A 210 3.18 17.90 -18.59
C ALA A 210 3.27 18.61 -17.23
N TYR A 211 3.46 17.84 -16.17
CA TYR A 211 3.83 18.31 -14.85
C TYR A 211 4.86 17.38 -14.24
N GLU A 212 5.73 17.92 -13.40
CA GLU A 212 6.76 17.17 -12.70
C GLU A 212 6.40 17.07 -11.22
N ASP A 213 6.87 16.00 -10.60
CA ASP A 213 6.81 15.86 -9.15
C ASP A 213 7.63 16.95 -8.44
N LEU A 214 7.09 17.52 -7.35
CA LEU A 214 7.72 18.60 -6.60
C LEU A 214 9.08 18.19 -6.03
N HIS A 215 9.17 17.04 -5.37
CA HIS A 215 10.41 16.56 -4.77
C HIS A 215 11.46 16.32 -5.86
N LYS A 216 11.06 15.68 -6.95
CA LYS A 216 11.94 15.42 -8.09
C LYS A 216 12.47 16.69 -8.74
N ALA A 217 11.61 17.68 -9.00
CA ALA A 217 11.99 18.95 -9.60
C ALA A 217 13.08 19.69 -8.78
N HIS A 218 13.08 19.52 -7.46
CA HIS A 218 14.02 20.18 -6.56
C HIS A 218 15.28 19.35 -6.26
N THR A 219 15.22 18.02 -6.37
CA THR A 219 16.35 17.13 -6.06
C THR A 219 17.15 16.74 -7.32
N GLU A 220 16.48 16.50 -8.44
CA GLU A 220 17.06 16.04 -9.72
C GLU A 220 17.39 17.21 -10.67
N THR A 221 18.14 18.20 -10.17
CA THR A 221 18.47 19.41 -10.93
C THR A 221 19.58 19.24 -11.96
N VAL A 222 20.31 18.12 -11.94
CA VAL A 222 21.44 17.85 -12.84
C VAL A 222 21.26 16.52 -13.55
N ILE A 223 21.66 16.49 -14.83
CA ILE A 223 21.72 15.24 -15.60
C ILE A 223 22.87 14.40 -15.04
N PRO A 224 22.61 13.18 -14.52
CA PRO A 224 23.56 12.36 -13.77
C PRO A 224 24.51 11.57 -14.68
N VAL A 225 25.15 12.28 -15.61
CA VAL A 225 26.17 11.74 -16.51
C VAL A 225 27.51 12.32 -16.11
N THR A 226 28.44 11.43 -15.76
CA THR A 226 29.79 11.78 -15.31
C THR A 226 30.82 11.55 -16.41
N ASP A 227 32.00 12.15 -16.27
CA ASP A 227 33.12 11.91 -17.18
C ASP A 227 33.56 10.42 -17.14
N GLU A 228 33.35 9.72 -16.02
CA GLU A 228 33.59 8.29 -15.89
C GLU A 228 32.71 7.46 -16.83
N ASP A 229 31.43 7.85 -17.00
CA ASP A 229 30.53 7.16 -17.93
C ASP A 229 31.04 7.29 -19.36
N TYR A 230 31.53 8.48 -19.74
CA TYR A 230 32.13 8.72 -21.04
C TYR A 230 33.42 7.91 -21.28
N GLU A 231 34.27 7.78 -20.25
CA GLU A 231 35.49 6.98 -20.34
C GLU A 231 35.23 5.47 -20.33
N SER A 232 34.16 5.02 -19.66
CA SER A 232 33.78 3.60 -19.61
C SER A 232 33.18 3.07 -20.91
N MET A 233 32.65 3.96 -21.75
CA MET A 233 32.05 3.59 -23.02
C MET A 233 33.12 3.28 -24.08
N PRO A 234 32.94 2.23 -24.90
CA PRO A 234 33.87 1.93 -25.99
C PRO A 234 33.84 3.06 -27.04
N LYS A 235 35.03 3.59 -27.34
CA LYS A 235 35.23 4.68 -28.30
C LYS A 235 35.73 4.09 -29.63
N PHE A 236 35.08 4.45 -30.73
CA PHE A 236 35.41 3.96 -32.07
C PHE A 236 35.98 5.07 -32.94
N LYS A 237 37.08 4.81 -33.64
CA LYS A 237 37.74 5.79 -34.52
C LYS A 237 37.20 5.77 -35.94
N SER A 238 36.53 4.69 -36.33
CA SER A 238 35.94 4.54 -37.67
C SER A 238 34.60 3.81 -37.64
N VAL A 239 33.78 4.04 -38.67
CA VAL A 239 32.48 3.36 -38.84
C VAL A 239 32.66 1.83 -38.94
N ASN A 240 33.75 1.37 -39.56
CA ASN A 240 34.03 -0.07 -39.69
C ASN A 240 34.31 -0.73 -38.33
N GLU A 241 35.02 -0.03 -37.44
CA GLU A 241 35.30 -0.51 -36.07
C GLU A 241 34.01 -0.63 -35.26
N TYR A 242 33.12 0.37 -35.38
CA TYR A 242 31.79 0.34 -34.76
C TYR A 242 30.92 -0.80 -35.31
N MET A 243 30.92 -1.02 -36.63
CA MET A 243 30.17 -2.11 -37.28
C MET A 243 30.67 -3.48 -36.80
N ASN A 244 31.99 -3.67 -36.71
CA ASN A 244 32.57 -4.91 -36.21
C ASN A 244 32.19 -5.15 -34.75
N TYR A 245 32.28 -4.13 -33.89
CA TYR A 245 31.83 -4.25 -32.49
C TYR A 245 30.36 -4.63 -32.40
N ARG A 246 29.48 -3.97 -33.16
CA ARG A 246 28.05 -4.29 -33.20
C ARG A 246 27.77 -5.73 -33.64
N ASN A 247 28.56 -6.26 -34.58
CA ASN A 247 28.45 -7.65 -35.03
C ASN A 247 28.93 -8.67 -33.98
N THR A 248 29.75 -8.25 -33.00
CA THR A 248 30.15 -9.11 -31.87
C THR A 248 29.12 -9.16 -30.75
N LEU A 249 28.19 -8.21 -30.70
CA LEU A 249 27.13 -8.20 -29.70
C LEU A 249 26.09 -9.27 -30.05
N ASP A 250 25.75 -10.10 -29.07
CA ASP A 250 24.67 -11.07 -29.19
C ASP A 250 23.33 -10.33 -29.17
N MET A 251 22.83 -10.02 -30.37
CA MET A 251 21.54 -9.36 -30.59
C MET A 251 20.40 -10.37 -30.82
N ASN A 252 20.62 -11.66 -30.52
CA ASN A 252 19.58 -12.65 -30.67
C ASN A 252 18.44 -12.40 -29.67
N PRO A 253 17.17 -12.56 -30.09
CA PRO A 253 16.06 -12.48 -29.16
C PRO A 253 16.20 -13.56 -28.08
N LEU A 254 15.57 -13.32 -26.93
CA LEU A 254 15.50 -14.31 -25.85
C LEU A 254 14.97 -15.64 -26.38
N THR A 255 15.57 -16.75 -25.96
CA THR A 255 15.06 -18.08 -26.26
C THR A 255 13.70 -18.27 -25.62
N GLU A 256 12.84 -19.11 -26.21
CA GLU A 256 11.49 -19.38 -25.70
C GLU A 256 11.49 -19.78 -24.22
N GLN A 257 12.43 -20.65 -23.81
CA GLN A 257 12.58 -21.07 -22.42
C GLN A 257 12.89 -19.90 -21.48
N LYS A 258 13.81 -19.00 -21.87
CA LYS A 258 14.16 -17.81 -21.08
C LYS A 258 13.02 -16.80 -21.05
N ALA A 259 12.31 -16.63 -22.17
CA ALA A 259 11.14 -15.76 -22.23
C ALA A 259 10.03 -16.26 -21.29
N GLN A 260 9.78 -17.58 -21.28
CA GLN A 260 8.80 -18.19 -20.38
C GLN A 260 9.21 -18.08 -18.91
N GLU A 261 10.49 -18.21 -18.60
CA GLU A 261 11.02 -17.96 -17.25
C GLU A 261 10.78 -16.51 -16.79
N VAL A 262 11.01 -15.53 -17.67
CA VAL A 262 10.72 -14.11 -17.39
C VAL A 262 9.23 -13.90 -17.11
N LEU A 263 8.35 -14.48 -17.93
CA LEU A 263 6.89 -14.39 -17.74
C LEU A 263 6.43 -15.04 -16.43
N ASN A 264 6.96 -16.22 -16.11
CA ASN A 264 6.63 -16.90 -14.85
C ASN A 264 7.06 -16.06 -13.65
N ARG A 265 8.26 -15.47 -13.69
CA ARG A 265 8.76 -14.58 -12.62
C ARG A 265 7.90 -13.32 -12.49
N GLN A 266 7.37 -12.79 -13.59
CA GLN A 266 6.44 -11.66 -13.55
C GLN A 266 5.12 -12.05 -12.90
N ASN A 267 4.54 -13.19 -13.30
CA ASN A 267 3.31 -13.72 -12.71
C ASN A 267 3.46 -14.00 -11.20
N GLU A 268 4.60 -14.55 -10.78
CA GLU A 268 4.92 -14.77 -9.37
C GLU A 268 4.94 -13.45 -8.59
N LYS A 269 5.65 -12.43 -9.10
CA LYS A 269 5.67 -11.10 -8.48
C LYS A 269 4.29 -10.46 -8.42
N GLU A 270 3.46 -10.67 -9.44
CA GLU A 270 2.09 -10.17 -9.47
C GLU A 270 1.21 -10.89 -8.44
N SER A 271 1.30 -12.22 -8.33
CA SER A 271 0.62 -13.03 -7.30
C SER A 271 1.01 -12.60 -5.88
N GLU A 272 2.29 -12.31 -5.66
CA GLU A 272 2.80 -11.79 -4.39
C GLU A 272 2.18 -10.43 -4.05
N LYS A 273 2.19 -9.49 -5.00
CA LYS A 273 1.55 -8.17 -4.85
C LYS A 273 0.05 -8.30 -4.60
N ALA A 274 -0.64 -9.18 -5.35
CA ALA A 274 -2.06 -9.44 -5.17
C ALA A 274 -2.38 -9.98 -3.78
N THR A 275 -1.53 -10.85 -3.23
CA THR A 275 -1.69 -11.38 -1.87
C THR A 275 -1.49 -10.30 -0.81
N ARG A 276 -0.49 -9.43 -0.97
CA ARG A 276 -0.26 -8.27 -0.08
C ARG A 276 -1.45 -7.30 -0.13
N ARG A 277 -1.94 -6.96 -1.33
CA ARG A 277 -3.16 -6.16 -1.55
C ARG A 277 -4.37 -6.73 -0.82
N ALA A 278 -4.60 -8.03 -1.00
CA ALA A 278 -5.73 -8.73 -0.38
C ALA A 278 -5.65 -8.68 1.14
N TYR A 279 -4.46 -8.85 1.71
CA TYR A 279 -4.23 -8.74 3.16
C TYR A 279 -4.57 -7.35 3.70
N GLU A 280 -4.04 -6.31 3.09
CA GLU A 280 -4.29 -4.95 3.55
C GLU A 280 -5.75 -4.56 3.44
N LEU A 281 -6.40 -4.87 2.31
CA LEU A 281 -7.81 -4.57 2.14
C LEU A 281 -8.68 -5.35 3.12
N ALA A 282 -8.36 -6.62 3.39
CA ALA A 282 -9.06 -7.41 4.40
C ALA A 282 -8.88 -6.79 5.80
N ARG A 283 -7.67 -6.35 6.14
CA ARG A 283 -7.38 -5.67 7.42
C ARG A 283 -8.14 -4.35 7.53
N GLN A 284 -8.12 -3.52 6.49
CA GLN A 284 -8.86 -2.26 6.43
C GLN A 284 -10.37 -2.49 6.59
N THR A 285 -10.91 -3.52 5.92
CA THR A 285 -12.32 -3.89 6.02
C THR A 285 -12.70 -4.30 7.45
N GLU A 286 -11.85 -5.08 8.11
CA GLU A 286 -12.08 -5.51 9.49
C GLU A 286 -12.02 -4.32 10.48
N ILE A 287 -11.03 -3.43 10.33
CA ILE A 287 -10.94 -2.20 11.13
C ILE A 287 -12.18 -1.31 10.91
N ALA A 288 -12.60 -1.13 9.66
CA ALA A 288 -13.79 -0.35 9.33
C ALA A 288 -15.06 -0.96 9.95
N LYS A 289 -15.17 -2.29 9.94
CA LYS A 289 -16.28 -3.02 10.56
C LYS A 289 -16.30 -2.85 12.08
N GLN A 290 -15.15 -2.98 12.75
CA GLN A 290 -15.03 -2.79 14.20
C GLN A 290 -15.39 -1.35 14.61
N LYS A 291 -14.89 -0.36 13.89
CA LYS A 291 -15.22 1.06 14.12
C LYS A 291 -16.70 1.37 13.90
N SER A 292 -17.28 0.82 12.82
CA SER A 292 -18.71 0.94 12.54
C SER A 292 -19.56 0.33 13.67
N GLN A 293 -19.21 -0.88 14.13
CA GLN A 293 -19.88 -1.52 15.27
C GLN A 293 -19.76 -0.69 16.56
N GLY A 294 -18.56 -0.18 16.87
CA GLY A 294 -18.33 0.69 18.02
C GLY A 294 -19.15 1.97 17.97
N PHE A 295 -19.24 2.61 16.80
CA PHE A 295 -20.08 3.78 16.59
C PHE A 295 -21.54 3.52 16.83
N TRP A 296 -22.10 2.47 16.20
CA TRP A 296 -23.50 2.13 16.39
C TRP A 296 -23.79 1.73 17.84
N GLY A 297 -22.87 1.03 18.52
CA GLY A 297 -22.97 0.73 19.94
C GLY A 297 -22.99 1.99 20.82
N ASN A 298 -22.12 2.96 20.54
CA ASN A 298 -22.08 4.24 21.26
C ASN A 298 -23.38 5.04 21.07
N LEU A 299 -23.91 5.07 19.85
CA LEU A 299 -25.18 5.73 19.55
C LEU A 299 -26.36 5.06 20.28
N GLN A 300 -26.38 3.73 20.36
CA GLN A 300 -27.40 2.99 21.11
C GLN A 300 -27.34 3.30 22.62
N LEU A 301 -26.15 3.41 23.21
CA LEU A 301 -25.98 3.77 24.62
C LEU A 301 -26.44 5.21 24.92
N LEU A 302 -26.14 6.16 24.03
CA LEU A 302 -26.60 7.54 24.14
C LEU A 302 -28.11 7.67 24.02
N GLY A 303 -28.73 6.90 23.09
CA GLY A 303 -30.18 6.81 22.97
C GLY A 303 -30.85 6.22 24.23
N ASN A 304 -30.22 5.22 24.87
CA ASN A 304 -30.76 4.57 26.07
C ASN A 304 -30.58 5.39 27.36
N LYS A 305 -29.51 6.19 27.50
CA LYS A 305 -29.34 7.08 28.66
C LYS A 305 -30.44 8.15 28.77
N ALA A 306 -31.09 8.51 27.67
CA ALA A 306 -32.26 9.40 27.68
C ALA A 306 -33.51 8.74 28.30
N PHE A 307 -33.53 7.41 28.45
CA PHE A 307 -34.66 6.65 29.03
C PHE A 307 -34.44 6.21 30.48
N GLY A 308 -33.21 6.29 31.00
CA GLY A 308 -32.83 5.85 32.36
C GLY A 308 -33.09 6.85 33.48
N SER A 309 -33.68 8.01 33.18
CA SER A 309 -34.08 9.03 34.16
C SER A 309 -35.61 8.98 34.34
N LYS A 310 -36.08 8.01 35.12
CA LYS A 310 -37.38 8.07 35.78
C LYS A 310 -37.19 7.82 37.27
#